data_AF-B6D8P9-F1
#
_entry.id   AF-B6D8P9-F1
#
_cell.length_a   1.000
_cell.length_b   1.000
_cell.length_c   1.000
_cell.angle_alpha   90.00
_cell.angle_beta   90.00
_cell.angle_gamma   90.00
#
_symmetry.space_group_name_H-M   'P 1'
#
loop_
_entity.id
_entity.type
_entity.pdbx_description
1 polymer ?
#
loop_
_entity_poly.entity_id
_entity_poly.type
_entity_poly.pdbx_seq_one_letter_code
_entity_poly.pdbx_strand_id
1 'polypeptide(L)'
;RFIGLEDVESPSILGHCNGIVCLSPCSDNLVLCNPAIKEIKLLPKSGLPNWWGCAVGFGYDPKSKDYKVSRIATYQGEIDGLIPPPRVEIYSLSTDSWREIKNNSLETDTTCFFPDYFQMYFQGICYWVGYEQPKQSVEYEDEEQKPMVIFFDMGDEIFNHILFPDSFYMYEEGSSYAYEMSYLMYCDLRIILWNGSIALFGFNRFSVFPDSYGVWVLDDFDGAKGSWTKHLTFEPLMGIKRVLE
;
A
#
# COMPACT_ATOMS: atom_id res chain seq x y z
N ARG A 1 32.64 6.65 5.95
CA ARG A 1 32.33 7.66 6.98
C ARG A 1 30.88 8.07 6.71
N PHE A 2 29.94 7.52 7.47
CA PHE A 2 28.51 7.83 7.30
C PHE A 2 28.30 9.28 7.74
N ILE A 3 27.71 10.10 6.87
CA ILE A 3 27.48 11.51 7.13
C ILE A 3 26.08 11.62 7.73
N GLY A 4 26.00 12.09 8.99
CA GLY A 4 24.87 12.87 9.48
C GLY A 4 23.57 12.16 9.85
N LEU A 5 23.50 10.83 9.93
CA LEU A 5 22.43 10.18 10.67
C LEU A 5 22.87 10.15 12.14
N GLU A 6 22.41 11.11 12.95
CA GLU A 6 22.41 10.97 14.41
C GLU A 6 21.75 9.63 14.78
N ASP A 7 22.07 9.05 15.94
CA ASP A 7 21.55 7.76 16.40
C ASP A 7 20.01 7.69 16.35
N VAL A 8 19.46 7.32 15.20
CA VAL A 8 18.03 7.14 14.97
C VAL A 8 17.75 5.64 15.03
N GLU A 9 16.60 5.33 15.62
CA GLU A 9 15.94 4.02 15.59
C GLU A 9 16.15 3.30 14.26
N SER A 10 16.22 1.97 14.31
CA SER A 10 16.46 1.15 13.12
C SER A 10 15.47 1.53 12.01
N PRO A 11 15.92 2.08 10.86
CA PRO A 11 15.02 2.58 9.83
C PRO A 11 14.15 1.44 9.30
N SER A 12 12.86 1.73 9.06
CA SER A 12 11.97 0.74 8.47
C SER A 12 12.26 0.59 6.98
N ILE A 13 12.26 -0.66 6.49
CA ILE A 13 12.32 -0.94 5.06
C ILE A 13 10.92 -0.72 4.51
N LEU A 14 10.78 0.25 3.60
CA LEU A 14 9.52 0.51 2.92
C LEU A 14 9.35 -0.45 1.74
N GLY A 15 10.41 -0.65 0.96
CA GLY A 15 10.40 -1.54 -0.19
C GLY A 15 11.68 -1.46 -1.00
N HIS A 16 11.72 -2.13 -2.15
CA HIS A 16 12.90 -2.16 -3.01
C HIS A 16 12.54 -2.20 -4.49
N CYS A 17 13.47 -1.75 -5.33
CA CYS A 17 13.39 -1.82 -6.78
C CYS A 17 14.81 -1.95 -7.35
N ASN A 18 15.05 -2.94 -8.21
CA ASN A 18 16.33 -3.16 -8.88
C ASN A 18 17.55 -3.20 -7.93
N GLY A 19 17.38 -3.74 -6.72
CA GLY A 19 18.44 -3.81 -5.71
C GLY A 19 18.67 -2.51 -4.92
N ILE A 20 17.97 -1.42 -5.24
CA ILE A 20 17.90 -0.20 -4.42
C ILE A 20 16.79 -0.40 -3.40
N VAL A 21 17.05 -0.04 -2.14
CA VAL A 21 16.14 -0.16 -1.01
C VAL A 21 15.71 1.23 -0.58
N CYS A 22 14.41 1.43 -0.41
CA CYS A 22 13.83 2.64 0.17
C CYS A 22 13.60 2.43 1.67
N LEU A 23 14.14 3.34 2.47
CA LEU A 23 14.16 3.30 3.93
C LEU A 23 13.50 4.56 4.49
N SER A 24 12.81 4.41 5.62
CA SER A 24 12.26 5.51 6.41
C SER A 24 12.85 5.49 7.82
N PRO A 25 13.91 6.27 8.11
CA PRO A 25 14.42 6.47 9.47
C PRO A 25 13.44 7.18 10.40
N CYS A 26 12.59 8.06 9.87
CA CYS A 26 11.53 8.74 10.61
C CYS A 26 10.48 9.29 9.64
N SER A 27 9.33 9.73 10.15
CA SER A 27 8.13 10.13 9.38
C SER A 27 8.42 11.02 8.16
N ASP A 28 9.47 11.84 8.20
CA ASP A 28 9.69 12.90 7.21
C ASP A 28 10.90 12.67 6.29
N ASN A 29 11.81 11.78 6.67
CA ASN A 29 13.08 11.59 5.97
C ASN A 29 13.07 10.25 5.24
N LEU A 30 13.24 10.30 3.93
CA LEU A 30 13.37 9.11 3.09
C LEU A 30 14.82 8.96 2.63
N VAL A 31 15.27 7.71 2.63
CA VAL A 31 16.63 7.35 2.25
C VAL A 31 16.57 6.26 1.18
N LEU A 32 17.29 6.47 0.08
CA LEU A 32 17.57 5.41 -0.88
C LEU A 32 18.94 4.83 -0.60
N CYS A 33 19.01 3.52 -0.45
CA CYS A 33 20.24 2.78 -0.20
C CYS A 33 20.47 1.80 -1.35
N ASN A 34 21.65 1.82 -1.94
CA ASN A 34 22.11 0.76 -2.83
C ASN A 34 23.21 -0.04 -2.10
N PRO A 35 22.86 -1.18 -1.47
CA PRO A 35 23.82 -1.97 -0.70
C PRO A 35 24.96 -2.54 -1.55
N ALA A 36 24.72 -2.81 -2.85
CA ALA A 36 25.69 -3.42 -3.74
C ALA A 36 26.91 -2.53 -4.00
N ILE A 37 26.68 -1.21 -4.08
CA ILE A 37 27.73 -0.21 -4.28
C ILE A 37 28.02 0.62 -3.02
N LYS A 38 27.33 0.33 -1.92
CA LYS A 38 27.46 1.01 -0.61
C LYS A 38 27.18 2.51 -0.69
N GLU A 39 26.24 2.90 -1.53
CA GLU A 39 25.80 4.29 -1.68
C GLU A 39 24.47 4.51 -0.98
N ILE A 40 24.34 5.70 -0.39
CA ILE A 40 23.15 6.14 0.32
C ILE A 40 22.84 7.55 -0.15
N LYS A 41 21.56 7.82 -0.41
CA LYS A 41 21.05 9.13 -0.75
C LYS A 41 19.90 9.48 0.18
N LEU A 42 20.10 10.55 0.95
CA LEU A 42 19.01 11.22 1.65
C LEU A 42 18.21 12.03 0.64
N LEU A 43 16.88 11.87 0.65
CA LEU A 43 16.00 12.63 -0.21
C LEU A 43 15.76 14.04 0.36
N PRO A 44 15.53 15.06 -0.48
CA PRO A 44 15.12 16.37 -0.01
C PRO A 44 13.81 16.28 0.79
N LYS A 45 13.59 17.25 1.68
CA LYS A 45 12.32 17.34 2.41
C LYS A 45 11.16 17.55 1.43
N SER A 46 10.03 16.97 1.79
CA SER A 46 8.76 17.16 1.10
C SER A 46 8.33 18.62 1.05
N GLY A 47 7.62 18.95 -0.02
CA GLY A 47 6.98 20.27 -0.17
C GLY A 47 5.59 20.34 0.44
N LEU A 48 5.01 19.22 0.88
CA LEU A 48 3.64 19.15 1.40
C LEU A 48 3.59 19.55 2.89
N PRO A 49 2.83 20.59 3.27
CA PRO A 49 2.67 20.98 4.67
C PRO A 49 1.61 20.15 5.40
N ASN A 50 1.76 20.01 6.72
CA ASN A 50 0.72 19.61 7.68
C ASN A 50 -0.04 18.31 7.34
N TRP A 51 0.67 17.18 7.28
CA TRP A 51 0.09 15.85 7.08
C TRP A 51 0.30 14.97 8.31
N TRP A 52 -0.60 14.02 8.54
CA TRP A 52 -0.61 13.11 9.70
C TRP A 52 0.10 11.80 9.43
N GLY A 53 -0.23 11.17 8.30
CA GLY A 53 0.36 9.92 7.84
C GLY A 53 0.78 10.00 6.39
N CYS A 54 1.75 9.17 6.00
CA CYS A 54 2.11 9.04 4.61
C CYS A 54 2.38 7.59 4.22
N ALA A 55 1.71 7.15 3.16
CA ALA A 55 2.12 5.98 2.43
C ALA A 55 3.21 6.37 1.42
N VAL A 56 4.19 5.48 1.24
CA VAL A 56 5.32 5.71 0.35
C VAL A 56 5.48 4.53 -0.58
N GLY A 57 5.64 4.79 -1.87
CA GLY A 57 5.98 3.77 -2.88
C GLY A 57 7.28 4.11 -3.55
N PHE A 58 8.06 3.09 -3.88
CA PHE A 58 9.34 3.24 -4.57
C PHE A 58 9.42 2.28 -5.75
N GLY A 59 9.86 2.82 -6.89
CA GLY A 59 10.02 2.02 -8.09
C GLY A 59 10.73 2.75 -9.22
N TYR A 60 10.84 2.05 -10.34
CA TYR A 60 11.42 2.55 -11.58
C TYR A 60 10.32 2.85 -12.59
N ASP A 61 10.35 4.04 -13.18
CA ASP A 61 9.50 4.41 -14.31
C ASP A 61 10.22 4.05 -15.63
N PRO A 62 9.75 3.03 -16.37
CA PRO A 62 10.36 2.66 -17.64
C PRO A 62 10.24 3.73 -18.74
N LYS A 63 9.24 4.62 -18.68
CA LYS A 63 8.98 5.65 -19.70
C LYS A 63 9.99 6.79 -19.59
N SER A 64 10.14 7.39 -18.39
CA SER A 64 11.16 8.43 -18.16
C SER A 64 12.55 7.86 -17.88
N LYS A 65 12.66 6.55 -17.66
CA LYS A 65 13.89 5.84 -17.28
C LYS A 65 14.49 6.34 -15.97
N ASP A 66 13.62 6.71 -15.02
CA ASP A 66 14.02 7.30 -13.75
C ASP A 66 13.49 6.48 -12.57
N TYR A 67 14.22 6.56 -11.44
CA TYR A 67 13.68 6.08 -10.18
C TYR A 67 12.81 7.17 -9.57
N LYS A 68 11.61 6.78 -9.13
CA LYS A 68 10.68 7.71 -8.50
C LYS A 68 10.27 7.20 -7.12
N VAL A 69 9.93 8.13 -6.25
CA VAL A 69 9.27 7.86 -4.98
C VAL A 69 7.94 8.59 -4.97
N SER A 70 6.84 7.87 -4.78
CA SER A 70 5.51 8.44 -4.60
C SER A 70 5.22 8.56 -3.12
N ARG A 71 4.94 9.78 -2.64
CA ARG A 71 4.49 10.03 -1.28
C ARG A 71 3.02 10.45 -1.32
N ILE A 72 2.19 9.72 -0.59
CA ILE A 72 0.76 9.94 -0.48
C ILE A 72 0.48 10.42 0.94
N ALA A 73 0.20 11.72 1.09
CA ALA A 73 0.03 12.40 2.36
C ALA A 73 -1.46 12.52 2.73
N THR A 74 -1.81 12.13 3.96
CA THR A 74 -3.16 12.24 4.52
C THR A 74 -3.23 13.36 5.56
N TYR A 75 -4.35 14.07 5.60
CA TYR A 75 -4.56 15.18 6.52
C TYR A 75 -5.08 14.71 7.88
N GLN A 76 -4.71 15.43 8.94
CA GLN A 76 -5.38 15.26 10.23
C GLN A 76 -6.66 16.12 10.25
N GLY A 77 -7.81 15.46 10.22
CA GLY A 77 -9.11 16.10 10.40
C GLY A 77 -9.82 16.48 9.10
N GLU A 78 -11.00 17.07 9.29
CA GLU A 78 -11.96 17.36 8.23
C GLU A 78 -11.83 18.80 7.74
N ILE A 79 -12.21 19.00 6.48
CA ILE A 79 -12.37 20.32 5.86
C ILE A 79 -13.86 20.45 5.52
N ASP A 80 -14.53 21.44 6.13
CA ASP A 80 -15.96 21.67 5.95
C ASP A 80 -16.85 20.46 6.29
N GLY A 81 -16.44 19.66 7.28
CA GLY A 81 -17.15 18.44 7.71
C GLY A 81 -16.95 17.23 6.78
N LEU A 82 -15.96 17.29 5.88
CA LEU A 82 -15.61 16.21 4.97
C LEU A 82 -14.14 15.80 5.13
N ILE A 83 -13.90 14.50 5.02
CA ILE A 83 -12.55 13.94 4.93
C ILE A 83 -11.96 14.31 3.56
N PRO A 84 -10.84 15.06 3.51
CA PRO A 84 -10.23 15.44 2.25
C PRO A 84 -9.51 14.24 1.58
N PRO A 85 -9.43 14.23 0.24
CA PRO A 85 -8.62 13.23 -0.46
C PRO A 85 -7.13 13.38 -0.12
N PRO A 86 -6.35 12.29 -0.21
CA PRO A 86 -4.91 12.36 0.00
C PRO A 86 -4.21 13.16 -1.11
N ARG A 87 -3.16 13.89 -0.74
CA ARG A 87 -2.30 14.60 -1.69
C ARG A 87 -1.11 13.75 -2.07
N VAL A 88 -0.67 13.87 -3.32
CA VAL A 88 0.43 13.06 -3.84
C VAL A 88 1.54 13.96 -4.35
N GLU A 89 2.76 13.68 -3.91
CA GLU A 89 3.97 14.21 -4.51
C GLU A 89 4.87 13.07 -5.01
N ILE A 90 5.56 13.34 -6.11
CA ILE A 90 6.46 12.41 -6.76
C ILE A 90 7.86 13.02 -6.73
N TYR A 91 8.78 12.31 -6.10
CA TYR A 91 10.21 12.56 -6.20
C TYR A 91 10.75 11.89 -7.45
N SER A 92 11.57 12.59 -8.21
CA SER A 92 12.32 12.04 -9.34
C SER A 92 13.81 12.09 -9.04
N LEU A 93 14.50 10.95 -9.14
CA LEU A 93 15.93 10.86 -8.82
C LEU A 93 16.78 11.71 -9.77
N SER A 94 16.39 11.80 -11.04
CA SER A 94 17.11 12.56 -12.06
C SER A 94 17.12 14.07 -11.82
N THR A 95 16.04 14.63 -11.25
CA THR A 95 15.90 16.07 -10.96
C THR A 95 16.22 16.42 -9.51
N ASP A 96 16.36 15.41 -8.65
CA ASP A 96 16.54 15.54 -7.21
C ASP A 96 15.50 16.45 -6.56
N SER A 97 14.25 16.32 -6.97
CA SER A 97 13.17 17.22 -6.54
C SER A 97 11.83 16.51 -6.43
N TRP A 98 11.00 17.02 -5.53
CA TRP A 98 9.59 16.66 -5.41
C TRP A 98 8.75 17.54 -6.32
N ARG A 99 7.71 16.96 -6.92
CA ARG A 99 6.58 17.72 -7.47
C ARG A 99 5.27 17.14 -7.00
N GLU A 100 4.34 18.01 -6.67
CA GLU A 100 2.96 17.60 -6.43
C GLU A 100 2.27 17.26 -7.76
N ILE A 101 1.41 16.25 -7.73
CA ILE A 101 0.52 15.91 -8.84
C ILE A 101 -0.92 16.14 -8.42
N LYS A 102 -1.73 16.69 -9.33
CA LYS A 102 -3.18 16.73 -9.12
C LYS A 102 -3.70 15.33 -9.33
N ASN A 103 -4.27 14.74 -8.30
CA ASN A 103 -4.74 13.37 -8.34
C ASN A 103 -6.23 13.30 -8.06
N ASN A 104 -7.02 13.09 -9.10
CA ASN A 104 -8.46 12.90 -8.99
C ASN A 104 -8.84 11.40 -8.90
N SER A 105 -7.85 10.50 -8.87
CA SER A 105 -8.07 9.05 -8.94
C SER A 105 -8.11 8.39 -7.55
N LEU A 106 -7.81 9.16 -6.50
CA LEU A 106 -7.90 8.73 -5.09
C LEU A 106 -9.19 9.21 -4.41
N GLU A 107 -10.20 9.59 -5.19
CA GLU A 107 -11.52 9.97 -4.68
C GLU A 107 -12.63 9.74 -5.71
N THR A 108 -13.85 9.65 -5.20
CA THR A 108 -15.09 9.80 -5.94
C THR A 108 -15.86 11.00 -5.38
N ASP A 109 -17.08 11.25 -5.86
CA ASP A 109 -17.95 12.27 -5.27
C ASP A 109 -18.26 11.99 -3.79
N THR A 110 -18.23 10.72 -3.36
CA THR A 110 -18.69 10.29 -2.03
C THR A 110 -17.61 9.63 -1.17
N THR A 111 -16.52 9.14 -1.76
CA THR A 111 -15.49 8.35 -1.06
C THR A 111 -14.08 8.84 -1.38
N CYS A 112 -13.13 8.52 -0.50
CA CYS A 112 -11.70 8.70 -0.67
C CYS A 112 -11.00 7.35 -0.58
N PHE A 113 -9.89 7.20 -1.31
CA PHE A 113 -9.06 5.99 -1.34
C PHE A 113 -7.71 6.28 -0.70
N PHE A 114 -7.35 5.52 0.33
CA PHE A 114 -6.16 5.74 1.14
C PHE A 114 -5.20 4.56 1.02
N PRO A 115 -4.09 4.72 0.26
CA PRO A 115 -2.96 3.81 0.35
C PRO A 115 -2.38 3.84 1.77
N ASP A 116 -2.01 2.68 2.30
CA ASP A 116 -1.43 2.56 3.63
C ASP A 116 -0.08 1.81 3.55
N TYR A 117 -0.11 0.49 3.47
CA TYR A 117 1.09 -0.34 3.50
C TYR A 117 1.58 -0.67 2.09
N PHE A 118 2.74 -0.12 1.71
CA PHE A 118 3.42 -0.48 0.46
C PHE A 118 3.84 -1.95 0.49
N GLN A 119 3.49 -2.67 -0.58
CA GLN A 119 3.72 -4.10 -0.68
C GLN A 119 4.86 -4.41 -1.64
N MET A 120 4.78 -3.90 -2.86
CA MET A 120 5.75 -4.23 -3.89
C MET A 120 5.76 -3.26 -5.06
N TYR A 121 6.86 -3.33 -5.81
CA TYR A 121 6.96 -2.80 -7.17
C TYR A 121 7.04 -3.97 -8.17
N PHE A 122 6.30 -3.90 -9.27
CA PHE A 122 6.40 -4.84 -10.38
C PHE A 122 6.11 -4.15 -11.71
N GLN A 123 7.02 -4.30 -12.68
CA GLN A 123 6.87 -3.86 -14.07
C GLN A 123 6.36 -2.41 -14.27
N GLY A 124 6.88 -1.46 -13.49
CA GLY A 124 6.49 -0.05 -13.58
C GLY A 124 5.31 0.33 -12.68
N ILE A 125 4.74 -0.62 -11.94
CA ILE A 125 3.59 -0.40 -11.06
C ILE A 125 4.01 -0.57 -9.59
N CYS A 126 3.61 0.37 -8.75
CA CYS A 126 3.71 0.29 -7.28
C CYS A 126 2.37 -0.20 -6.71
N TYR A 127 2.38 -1.10 -5.72
CA TYR A 127 1.18 -1.68 -5.12
C TYR A 127 1.15 -1.47 -3.60
N TRP A 128 -0.01 -1.09 -3.08
CA TRP A 128 -0.31 -0.94 -1.67
C TRP A 128 -1.54 -1.77 -1.30
N VAL A 129 -1.56 -2.21 -0.05
CA VAL A 129 -2.83 -2.43 0.64
C VAL A 129 -3.31 -1.07 1.16
N GLY A 130 -4.58 -0.79 0.97
CA GLY A 130 -5.23 0.44 1.41
C GLY A 130 -6.72 0.20 1.65
N TYR A 131 -7.48 1.29 1.75
CA TYR A 131 -8.90 1.22 2.01
C TYR A 131 -9.67 2.36 1.32
N GLU A 132 -10.94 2.10 1.00
CA GLU A 132 -11.93 3.10 0.66
C GLU A 132 -12.66 3.56 1.93
N GLN A 133 -12.88 4.87 2.07
CA GLN A 133 -13.62 5.47 3.18
C GLN A 133 -14.57 6.57 2.66
N PRO A 134 -15.81 6.65 3.15
CA PRO A 134 -16.72 7.74 2.83
C PRO A 134 -16.21 9.11 3.29
N LYS A 135 -16.52 10.16 2.51
CA LYS A 135 -16.09 11.53 2.78
C LYS A 135 -16.81 12.16 3.96
N GLN A 136 -18.07 11.81 4.16
CA GLN A 136 -18.81 12.23 5.34
C GLN A 136 -18.39 11.34 6.49
N SER A 137 -17.80 11.91 7.53
CA SER A 137 -17.58 11.17 8.76
C SER A 137 -18.95 10.91 9.39
N VAL A 138 -19.30 9.64 9.55
CA VAL A 138 -20.42 9.28 10.41
C VAL A 138 -19.86 9.32 11.83
N GLU A 139 -20.43 10.15 12.71
CA GLU A 139 -19.93 10.41 14.08
C GLU A 139 -19.81 9.15 14.95
N TYR A 140 -20.30 8.00 14.47
CA TYR A 140 -20.27 6.72 15.13
C TYR A 140 -20.02 5.64 14.08
N GLU A 141 -19.03 4.79 14.36
CA GLU A 141 -18.67 3.53 13.70
C GLU A 141 -17.51 3.59 12.68
N ASP A 142 -16.41 2.93 13.05
CA ASP A 142 -15.27 2.49 12.21
C ASP A 142 -15.71 1.53 11.06
N GLU A 143 -17.01 1.46 10.74
CA GLU A 143 -17.66 0.37 9.99
C GLU A 143 -17.63 0.53 8.46
N GLU A 144 -17.12 1.64 7.90
CA GLU A 144 -17.20 1.88 6.45
C GLU A 144 -15.88 1.74 5.67
N GLN A 145 -14.76 1.39 6.34
CA GLN A 145 -13.49 1.19 5.64
C GLN A 145 -13.49 -0.13 4.87
N LYS A 146 -13.50 -0.05 3.53
CA LYS A 146 -13.42 -1.23 2.67
C LYS A 146 -11.98 -1.45 2.21
N PRO A 147 -11.32 -2.54 2.63
CA PRO A 147 -9.98 -2.83 2.14
C PRO A 147 -9.90 -2.98 0.63
N MET A 148 -8.78 -2.60 0.05
CA MET A 148 -8.52 -2.70 -1.37
C MET A 148 -7.03 -2.77 -1.68
N VAL A 149 -6.74 -3.20 -2.91
CA VAL A 149 -5.42 -2.99 -3.51
C VAL A 149 -5.47 -1.66 -4.26
N ILE A 150 -4.55 -0.77 -3.93
CA ILE A 150 -4.33 0.47 -4.67
C ILE A 150 -2.98 0.34 -5.37
N PHE A 151 -2.89 0.80 -6.61
CA PHE A 151 -1.65 0.73 -7.36
C PHE A 151 -1.46 1.94 -8.27
N PHE A 152 -0.21 2.25 -8.54
CA PHE A 152 0.21 3.47 -9.19
C PHE A 152 1.10 3.14 -10.37
N ASP A 153 0.68 3.55 -11.56
CA ASP A 153 1.51 3.49 -12.75
C ASP A 153 2.58 4.59 -12.68
N MET A 154 3.85 4.20 -12.62
CA MET A 154 4.95 5.16 -12.45
C MET A 154 5.21 6.00 -13.71
N GLY A 155 4.78 5.53 -14.87
CA GLY A 155 4.97 6.19 -16.15
C GLY A 155 3.86 7.17 -16.50
N ASP A 156 2.60 6.75 -16.34
CA ASP A 156 1.44 7.62 -16.55
C ASP A 156 1.09 8.45 -15.30
N GLU A 157 1.61 8.06 -14.14
CA GLU A 157 1.37 8.69 -12.85
C GLU A 157 -0.12 8.72 -12.47
N ILE A 158 -0.80 7.60 -12.74
CA ILE A 158 -2.23 7.41 -12.47
C ILE A 158 -2.39 6.32 -11.40
N PHE A 159 -3.24 6.61 -10.42
CA PHE A 159 -3.67 5.62 -9.45
C PHE A 159 -4.88 4.86 -9.97
N ASN A 160 -4.91 3.58 -9.68
CA ASN A 160 -6.05 2.70 -9.89
C ASN A 160 -6.23 1.86 -8.62
N HIS A 161 -7.40 1.26 -8.49
CA HIS A 161 -7.72 0.47 -7.32
C HIS A 161 -8.62 -0.70 -7.69
N ILE A 162 -8.62 -1.71 -6.83
CA ILE A 162 -9.57 -2.82 -6.89
C ILE A 162 -9.87 -3.27 -5.47
N LEU A 163 -11.16 -3.43 -5.17
CA LEU A 163 -11.62 -4.01 -3.91
C LEU A 163 -11.01 -5.40 -3.71
N PHE A 164 -10.83 -5.80 -2.46
CA PHE A 164 -10.47 -7.17 -2.12
C PHE A 164 -11.56 -8.17 -2.58
N PRO A 165 -11.28 -9.48 -2.59
CA PRO A 165 -12.30 -10.49 -2.88
C PRO A 165 -13.50 -10.38 -1.93
N ASP A 166 -14.71 -10.68 -2.42
CA ASP A 166 -15.96 -10.55 -1.64
C ASP A 166 -15.93 -11.28 -0.29
N SER A 167 -15.16 -12.38 -0.21
CA SER A 167 -14.98 -13.14 1.03
C SER A 167 -14.36 -12.35 2.18
N PHE A 168 -13.77 -11.18 1.93
CA PHE A 168 -13.19 -10.30 2.94
C PHE A 168 -14.21 -9.31 3.56
N TYR A 169 -15.45 -9.27 3.05
CA TYR A 169 -16.50 -8.36 3.55
C TYR A 169 -17.71 -9.12 4.12
N MET A 170 -17.64 -10.44 4.20
CA MET A 170 -18.71 -11.28 4.72
C MET A 170 -18.64 -11.26 6.26
N TYR A 171 -19.40 -10.37 6.90
CA TYR A 171 -19.59 -10.37 8.35
C TYR A 171 -20.85 -11.17 8.71
N GLU A 172 -20.79 -12.01 9.75
CA GLU A 172 -22.02 -12.51 10.38
C GLU A 172 -22.64 -11.38 11.20
N GLU A 173 -23.89 -10.99 10.87
CA GLU A 173 -24.68 -10.06 11.66
C GLU A 173 -24.73 -10.53 13.13
N GLY A 174 -24.20 -9.70 14.04
CA GLY A 174 -24.21 -9.98 15.49
C GLY A 174 -22.96 -10.68 16.06
N SER A 175 -21.90 -10.89 15.26
CA SER A 175 -20.63 -11.37 15.79
C SER A 175 -19.85 -10.25 16.50
N SER A 176 -19.45 -10.45 17.75
CA SER A 176 -18.67 -9.49 18.55
C SER A 176 -17.26 -9.23 18.01
N TYR A 177 -16.87 -9.90 16.92
CA TYR A 177 -15.58 -9.75 16.24
C TYR A 177 -15.56 -8.59 15.23
N ALA A 178 -16.70 -7.98 14.92
CA ALA A 178 -16.77 -6.85 13.99
C ALA A 178 -16.08 -5.58 14.53
N TYR A 179 -16.05 -5.40 15.85
CA TYR A 179 -15.71 -4.11 16.48
C TYR A 179 -14.23 -3.90 16.86
N GLU A 180 -13.38 -4.94 16.86
CA GLU A 180 -12.03 -4.85 17.44
C GLU A 180 -10.85 -4.90 16.46
N MET A 181 -11.09 -4.98 15.14
CA MET A 181 -10.05 -5.48 14.23
C MET A 181 -9.42 -4.45 13.27
N SER A 182 -9.31 -3.18 13.68
CA SER A 182 -8.61 -2.15 12.92
C SER A 182 -7.07 -2.32 12.98
N TYR A 183 -6.41 -2.08 11.85
CA TYR A 183 -4.94 -2.15 11.62
C TYR A 183 -4.25 -3.52 11.66
N LEU A 184 -4.43 -4.36 12.67
CA LEU A 184 -3.65 -5.61 12.81
C LEU A 184 -3.94 -6.66 11.72
N MET A 185 -5.06 -6.55 11.02
CA MET A 185 -5.56 -7.56 10.08
C MET A 185 -4.94 -7.49 8.68
N TYR A 186 -4.45 -6.32 8.25
CA TYR A 186 -3.72 -6.19 6.97
C TYR A 186 -2.26 -6.60 7.07
N CYS A 187 -1.70 -6.65 8.29
CA CYS A 187 -0.31 -7.03 8.49
C CYS A 187 0.01 -8.47 8.06
N ASP A 188 -1.00 -9.34 7.89
CA ASP A 188 -0.83 -10.73 7.43
C ASP A 188 -1.17 -10.94 5.95
N LEU A 189 -1.64 -9.91 5.25
CA LEU A 189 -1.90 -9.94 3.80
C LEU A 189 -0.72 -9.36 3.04
N ARG A 190 -0.31 -10.05 1.98
CA ARG A 190 0.77 -9.65 1.09
C ARG A 190 0.29 -9.69 -0.34
N ILE A 191 0.64 -8.65 -1.10
CA ILE A 191 0.58 -8.71 -2.55
C ILE A 191 1.86 -9.39 -3.01
N ILE A 192 1.71 -10.48 -3.76
CA ILE A 192 2.81 -11.30 -4.25
C ILE A 192 2.70 -11.47 -5.76
N LEU A 193 3.83 -11.80 -6.38
CA LEU A 193 3.84 -12.32 -7.73
C LEU A 193 3.72 -13.84 -7.67
N TRP A 194 2.61 -14.39 -8.16
CA TRP A 194 2.37 -15.84 -8.20
C TRP A 194 2.12 -16.29 -9.64
N ASN A 195 3.00 -17.17 -10.14
CA ASN A 195 2.97 -17.66 -11.52
C ASN A 195 2.93 -16.56 -12.60
N GLY A 196 3.55 -15.41 -12.32
CA GLY A 196 3.57 -14.26 -13.23
C GLY A 196 2.37 -13.32 -13.09
N SER A 197 1.39 -13.66 -12.25
CA SER A 197 0.23 -12.83 -11.97
C SER A 197 0.32 -12.16 -10.61
N ILE A 198 -0.34 -11.01 -10.46
CA ILE A 198 -0.51 -10.37 -9.15
C ILE A 198 -1.51 -11.20 -8.34
N ALA A 199 -1.16 -11.51 -7.11
CA ALA A 199 -2.00 -12.26 -6.21
C ALA A 199 -1.99 -11.67 -4.80
N LEU A 200 -3.12 -11.79 -4.11
CA LEU A 200 -3.19 -11.62 -2.66
C LEU A 200 -2.90 -12.96 -2.01
N PHE A 201 -2.01 -12.94 -1.03
CA PHE A 201 -1.70 -14.06 -0.16
C PHE A 201 -1.82 -13.63 1.29
N GLY A 202 -2.56 -14.40 2.08
CA GLY A 202 -2.61 -14.18 3.52
C GLY A 202 -3.82 -14.82 4.15
N PHE A 203 -4.03 -14.47 5.41
CA PHE A 203 -4.98 -15.14 6.27
C PHE A 203 -6.40 -14.59 6.07
N ASN A 204 -7.34 -15.48 5.73
CA ASN A 204 -8.75 -15.14 5.60
C ASN A 204 -9.44 -15.26 6.96
N ARG A 205 -9.48 -14.17 7.73
CA ARG A 205 -10.21 -14.11 9.02
C ARG A 205 -11.73 -14.02 8.87
N PHE A 206 -12.23 -13.87 7.64
CA PHE A 206 -13.62 -13.50 7.36
C PHE A 206 -14.44 -14.63 6.73
N SER A 207 -13.88 -15.84 6.57
CA SER A 207 -14.68 -16.97 6.07
C SER A 207 -15.38 -17.71 7.20
N VAL A 208 -16.56 -18.24 6.91
CA VAL A 208 -17.32 -19.21 7.75
C VAL A 208 -16.52 -20.48 8.09
N PHE A 209 -15.39 -20.69 7.43
CA PHE A 209 -14.47 -21.79 7.62
C PHE A 209 -13.40 -21.45 8.66
N PRO A 210 -12.80 -22.44 9.34
CA PRO A 210 -11.68 -22.18 10.24
C PRO A 210 -10.62 -21.34 9.54
N ASP A 211 -10.11 -20.36 10.28
CA ASP A 211 -8.83 -19.67 10.08
C ASP A 211 -7.97 -20.36 9.02
N SER A 212 -7.83 -19.75 7.83
CA SER A 212 -7.10 -20.35 6.71
C SER A 212 -6.36 -19.32 5.86
N TYR A 213 -5.18 -19.69 5.37
CA TYR A 213 -4.47 -18.92 4.36
C TYR A 213 -5.09 -19.15 2.99
N GLY A 214 -5.20 -18.10 2.18
CA GLY A 214 -5.66 -18.20 0.80
C GLY A 214 -4.68 -17.56 -0.18
N VAL A 215 -4.84 -17.94 -1.44
CA VAL A 215 -4.25 -17.24 -2.59
C VAL A 215 -5.38 -16.83 -3.52
N TRP A 216 -5.51 -15.52 -3.78
CA TRP A 216 -6.45 -14.96 -4.73
C TRP A 216 -5.67 -14.29 -5.84
N VAL A 217 -5.91 -14.69 -7.09
CA VAL A 217 -5.23 -14.12 -8.26
C VAL A 217 -6.10 -13.05 -8.86
N LEU A 218 -5.46 -11.94 -9.23
CA LEU A 218 -6.09 -10.89 -10.01
C LEU A 218 -6.22 -11.35 -11.46
N ASP A 219 -7.45 -11.53 -11.91
CA ASP A 219 -7.77 -11.88 -13.30
C ASP A 219 -7.84 -10.62 -14.17
N ASP A 220 -7.33 -10.73 -15.40
CA ASP A 220 -7.50 -9.80 -16.53
C ASP A 220 -7.75 -8.34 -16.12
N PHE A 221 -6.75 -7.71 -15.49
CA PHE A 221 -6.82 -6.31 -15.13
C PHE A 221 -6.45 -5.43 -16.33
N ASP A 222 -7.45 -4.84 -16.98
CA ASP A 222 -7.28 -3.99 -18.17
C ASP A 222 -7.08 -2.50 -17.86
N GLY A 223 -6.90 -2.14 -16.59
CA GLY A 223 -6.84 -0.74 -16.15
C GLY A 223 -8.14 -0.21 -15.56
N ALA A 224 -9.29 -0.84 -15.84
CA ALA A 224 -10.60 -0.34 -15.42
C ALA A 224 -11.49 -1.40 -14.75
N LYS A 225 -11.30 -2.68 -15.07
CA LYS A 225 -12.03 -3.78 -14.46
C LYS A 225 -11.08 -4.93 -14.16
N GLY A 226 -11.27 -5.55 -13.00
CA GLY A 226 -10.60 -6.78 -12.62
C GLY A 226 -11.46 -7.54 -11.62
N SER A 227 -11.19 -8.83 -11.48
CA SER A 227 -11.81 -9.70 -10.49
C SER A 227 -10.76 -10.55 -9.80
N TRP A 228 -11.14 -11.13 -8.68
CA TRP A 228 -10.29 -12.06 -7.95
C TRP A 228 -10.80 -13.49 -8.08
N THR A 229 -9.93 -14.41 -8.48
CA THR A 229 -10.19 -15.85 -8.42
C THR A 229 -9.42 -16.47 -7.26
N LYS A 230 -10.12 -17.18 -6.36
CA LYS A 230 -9.47 -17.93 -5.28
C LYS A 230 -8.91 -19.24 -5.83
N HIS A 231 -7.58 -19.40 -5.76
CA HIS A 231 -6.91 -20.60 -6.28
C HIS A 231 -6.58 -21.63 -5.21
N LEU A 232 -6.20 -21.18 -4.01
CA LEU A 232 -5.73 -22.08 -2.95
C LEU A 232 -6.32 -21.69 -1.60
N THR A 233 -6.45 -22.68 -0.73
CA THR A 233 -6.79 -22.52 0.70
C THR A 233 -5.95 -23.51 1.49
N PHE A 234 -5.35 -23.04 2.58
CA PHE A 234 -4.51 -23.83 3.48
C PHE A 234 -4.96 -23.59 4.91
N GLU A 235 -5.26 -24.67 5.62
CA GLU A 235 -5.49 -24.59 7.06
C GLU A 235 -4.14 -24.50 7.80
N PRO A 236 -4.00 -23.67 8.86
CA PRO A 236 -2.87 -23.64 9.76
C PRO A 236 -2.86 -24.94 10.57
N LEU A 237 -2.52 -26.05 9.92
CA LEU A 237 -2.48 -27.36 10.56
C LEU A 237 -1.24 -27.40 11.45
N MET A 238 -1.47 -27.33 12.77
CA MET A 238 -0.47 -27.65 13.79
C MET A 238 0.04 -29.09 13.55
N GLY A 239 1.21 -29.22 12.91
CA GLY A 239 1.94 -30.49 12.83
C GLY A 239 2.23 -31.09 11.45
N ILE A 240 1.98 -30.39 10.33
CA ILE A 240 2.36 -30.93 9.00
C ILE A 240 3.85 -30.70 8.70
N LYS A 241 4.59 -31.82 8.61
CA LYS A 241 5.93 -31.93 8.02
C LYS A 241 5.83 -32.16 6.50
N ARG A 242 5.36 -31.18 5.73
CA ARG A 242 5.58 -31.17 4.28
C ARG A 242 6.77 -30.27 3.99
N VAL A 243 7.83 -30.89 3.48
CA VAL A 243 9.07 -30.22 3.10
C VAL A 243 8.83 -29.55 1.75
N LEU A 244 9.33 -28.33 1.56
CA LEU A 244 9.44 -27.72 0.24
C LEU A 244 10.39 -28.58 -0.59
N GLU A 245 9.89 -29.28 -1.61
CA GLU A 245 10.70 -30.01 -2.59
C GLU A 245 11.20 -29.07 -3.69
#